data_AF-A0A6A6EEX4-F1
#
_entry.id   AF-A0A6A6EEX4-F1
#
_cell.length_a   1.000
_cell.length_b   1.000
_cell.length_c   1.000
_cell.angle_alpha   90.00
_cell.angle_beta   90.00
_cell.angle_gamma   90.00
#
_symmetry.space_group_name_H-M   'P 1'
#
loop_
_entity.id
_entity.type
_entity.pdbx_description
1 polymer ?
#
loop_
_entity_poly.entity_id
_entity_poly.type
_entity_poly.pdbx_seq_one_letter_code
_entity_poly.pdbx_strand_id
1 'polypeptide(L)'
;MEAACVRRRHLQILKQLVRTIDPVPPPKPYDCFDMIGGGGTDGRIAIMFGRVRKSVNECIDAYVTLSDPVVEKKHHCVNINGEIQRQFDSEDLKQAMREIIRSPGLREDVLLKDAPEAKCKVFVCATSRETSATARLTYRSPRGRGSVPSRKIWEVSRATSSFFDPITLGIYGQGFVDGATGMNNPVCE
;
A
#
# COMPACT_ATOMS: atom_id res chain seq x y z
N MET A 1 -22.67 -7.62 0.12
CA MET A 1 -22.68 -6.14 0.08
C MET A 1 -22.17 -5.48 1.36
N GLU A 2 -22.57 -5.96 2.55
CA GLU A 2 -22.26 -5.32 3.84
C GLU A 2 -20.76 -5.26 4.19
N ALA A 3 -19.99 -6.33 3.89
CA ALA A 3 -18.55 -6.38 4.15
C ALA A 3 -17.70 -5.44 3.26
N ALA A 4 -18.22 -5.02 2.09
CA ALA A 4 -17.56 -4.02 1.24
C ALA A 4 -17.84 -2.59 1.73
N CYS A 5 -19.05 -2.36 2.28
CA CYS A 5 -19.45 -1.08 2.86
C CYS A 5 -18.64 -0.74 4.14
N VAL A 6 -18.40 -1.73 5.01
CA VAL A 6 -17.59 -1.54 6.23
C VAL A 6 -16.12 -1.19 5.91
N ARG A 7 -15.56 -1.77 4.84
CA ARG A 7 -14.14 -1.59 4.45
C ARG A 7 -13.79 -0.23 3.84
N ARG A 8 -14.77 0.66 3.60
CA ARG A 8 -14.55 1.97 2.96
C ARG A 8 -14.78 3.15 3.89
N ARG A 9 -15.06 2.93 5.18
CA ARG A 9 -15.42 4.01 6.13
C ARG A 9 -14.33 5.08 6.22
N HIS A 10 -13.05 4.71 6.29
CA HIS A 10 -11.97 5.69 6.34
C HIS A 10 -11.91 6.56 5.07
N LEU A 11 -12.20 6.00 3.89
CA LEU A 11 -12.22 6.76 2.62
C LEU A 11 -13.40 7.74 2.59
N GLN A 12 -14.56 7.33 3.11
CA GLN A 12 -15.73 8.20 3.23
C GLN A 12 -15.49 9.33 4.25
N ILE A 13 -14.86 9.03 5.38
CA ILE A 13 -14.46 10.06 6.36
C ILE A 13 -13.50 11.06 5.71
N LEU A 14 -12.48 10.57 5.02
CA LEU A 14 -11.53 11.43 4.31
C LEU A 14 -12.22 12.29 3.25
N LYS A 15 -13.18 11.71 2.50
CA LYS A 15 -13.98 12.42 1.50
C LYS A 15 -14.76 13.58 2.10
N GLN A 16 -15.33 13.40 3.29
CA GLN A 16 -16.03 14.48 3.99
C GLN A 16 -15.04 15.54 4.48
N LEU A 17 -13.91 15.14 5.05
CA LEU A 17 -12.89 16.05 5.56
C LEU A 17 -12.35 16.97 4.46
N VAL A 18 -11.95 16.42 3.32
CA VAL A 18 -11.42 17.25 2.21
C VAL A 18 -12.48 18.20 1.66
N ARG A 19 -13.76 17.81 1.66
CA ARG A 19 -14.88 18.69 1.27
C ARG A 19 -15.17 19.79 2.28
N THR A 20 -14.85 19.57 3.55
CA THR A 20 -14.95 20.62 4.58
C THR A 20 -13.85 21.66 4.42
N ILE A 21 -12.67 21.28 3.90
CA ILE A 21 -11.57 22.24 3.62
C ILE A 21 -11.94 23.18 2.47
N ASP A 22 -12.35 22.62 1.33
CA ASP A 22 -12.92 23.36 0.21
C ASP A 22 -14.02 22.50 -0.42
N PRO A 23 -15.26 23.00 -0.55
CA PRO A 23 -16.33 22.22 -1.14
C PRO A 23 -16.22 22.11 -2.67
N VAL A 24 -15.64 23.09 -3.40
CA VAL A 24 -15.67 23.13 -4.88
C VAL A 24 -14.46 23.89 -5.49
N PRO A 25 -13.52 23.20 -6.18
CA PRO A 25 -13.32 21.75 -6.18
C PRO A 25 -12.62 21.30 -4.88
N PRO A 26 -13.00 20.16 -4.29
CA PRO A 26 -12.33 19.67 -3.10
C PRO A 26 -10.86 19.35 -3.38
N PRO A 27 -9.94 19.73 -2.48
CA PRO A 27 -8.51 19.46 -2.65
C PRO A 27 -8.27 17.96 -2.69
N LYS A 28 -7.21 17.58 -3.41
CA LYS A 28 -6.76 16.19 -3.38
C LYS A 28 -6.03 15.93 -2.06
N PRO A 29 -6.04 14.69 -1.55
CA PRO A 29 -5.39 14.39 -0.27
C PRO A 29 -3.92 14.80 -0.22
N TYR A 30 -3.15 14.66 -1.32
CA TYR A 30 -1.74 15.07 -1.34
C TYR A 30 -1.54 16.60 -1.25
N ASP A 31 -2.57 17.42 -1.47
CA ASP A 31 -2.52 18.87 -1.27
C ASP A 31 -2.81 19.25 0.19
N CYS A 32 -3.42 18.34 0.96
CA CYS A 32 -3.83 18.59 2.34
C CYS A 32 -2.80 18.08 3.37
N PHE A 33 -1.98 17.09 3.02
CA PHE A 33 -1.09 16.41 3.96
C PHE A 33 0.37 16.45 3.48
N ASP A 34 1.28 16.85 4.37
CA ASP A 34 2.72 16.76 4.14
C ASP A 34 3.22 15.31 4.10
N MET A 35 2.47 14.38 4.70
CA MET A 35 2.81 12.96 4.75
C MET A 35 1.56 12.08 4.83
N ILE A 36 1.56 10.98 4.08
CA ILE A 36 0.52 9.95 4.12
C ILE A 36 1.21 8.59 4.25
N GLY A 37 0.75 7.76 5.19
CA GLY A 37 1.27 6.41 5.34
C GLY A 37 0.30 5.43 5.96
N GLY A 38 0.64 4.15 5.84
CA GLY A 38 -0.20 3.05 6.28
C GLY A 38 0.45 1.68 6.07
N GLY A 39 -0.12 0.64 6.68
CA GLY A 39 0.21 -0.75 6.39
C GLY A 39 -1.00 -1.48 5.79
N GLY A 40 -0.81 -2.67 5.22
CA GLY A 40 -1.92 -3.43 4.67
C GLY A 40 -2.58 -2.71 3.49
N THR A 41 -3.92 -2.68 3.57
CA THR A 41 -4.77 -1.91 2.66
C THR A 41 -4.45 -0.42 2.72
N ASP A 42 -4.23 0.13 3.91
CA ASP A 42 -4.04 1.58 4.11
C ASP A 42 -2.70 2.05 3.52
N GLY A 43 -1.69 1.18 3.47
CA GLY A 43 -0.43 1.46 2.78
C GLY A 43 -0.59 1.61 1.26
N ARG A 44 -1.47 0.80 0.64
CA ARG A 44 -1.80 0.94 -0.79
C ARG A 44 -2.59 2.22 -1.05
N ILE A 45 -3.50 2.56 -0.15
CA ILE A 45 -4.27 3.79 -0.23
C ILE A 45 -3.35 5.02 -0.08
N ALA A 46 -2.39 4.95 0.84
CA ALA A 46 -1.36 5.99 1.00
C ALA A 46 -0.55 6.22 -0.28
N ILE A 47 -0.16 5.13 -0.95
CA ILE A 47 0.49 5.18 -2.27
C ILE A 47 -0.42 5.84 -3.32
N MET A 48 -1.69 5.43 -3.40
CA MET A 48 -2.63 5.97 -4.39
C MET A 48 -2.85 7.47 -4.21
N PHE A 49 -2.97 7.94 -2.97
CA PHE A 49 -3.11 9.36 -2.66
C PHE A 49 -1.84 10.15 -2.87
N GLY A 50 -0.76 9.80 -2.18
CA GLY A 50 0.42 10.65 -2.11
C GLY A 50 1.35 10.50 -3.31
N ARG A 51 1.44 9.29 -3.91
CA ARG A 51 2.42 9.01 -4.97
C ARG A 51 1.82 8.96 -6.36
N VAL A 52 0.66 8.32 -6.51
CA VAL A 52 -0.09 8.24 -7.78
C VAL A 52 -0.99 9.47 -7.98
N ARG A 53 -1.23 10.26 -6.92
CA ARG A 53 -1.96 11.55 -6.94
C ARG A 53 -3.43 11.42 -7.35
N LYS A 54 -4.04 10.27 -7.00
CA LYS A 54 -5.47 10.04 -7.19
C LYS A 54 -6.31 10.84 -6.21
N SER A 55 -7.48 11.28 -6.66
CA SER A 55 -8.52 11.84 -5.81
C SER A 55 -9.14 10.78 -4.89
N VAL A 56 -9.93 11.22 -3.92
CA VAL A 56 -10.66 10.31 -3.02
C VAL A 56 -11.62 9.39 -3.80
N ASN A 57 -12.30 9.92 -4.82
CA ASN A 57 -13.20 9.10 -5.64
C ASN A 57 -12.44 8.07 -6.47
N GLU A 58 -11.38 8.48 -7.17
CA GLU A 58 -10.57 7.54 -7.96
C GLU A 58 -9.93 6.44 -7.09
N CYS A 59 -9.57 6.74 -5.85
CA CYS A 59 -9.08 5.73 -4.91
C CYS A 59 -10.17 4.77 -4.45
N ILE A 60 -11.41 5.24 -4.24
CA ILE A 60 -12.54 4.37 -3.94
C ILE A 60 -12.78 3.41 -5.11
N ASP A 61 -12.76 3.91 -6.34
CA ASP A 61 -12.97 3.11 -7.54
C ASP A 61 -11.85 2.08 -7.72
N ALA A 62 -10.59 2.52 -7.64
CA ALA A 62 -9.42 1.63 -7.70
C ALA A 62 -9.41 0.58 -6.58
N TYR A 63 -9.88 0.93 -5.39
CA TYR A 63 -10.00 0.00 -4.28
C TYR A 63 -11.02 -1.11 -4.58
N VAL A 64 -12.12 -0.81 -5.26
CA VAL A 64 -13.09 -1.83 -5.71
C VAL A 64 -12.37 -2.85 -6.60
N THR A 65 -11.67 -2.36 -7.62
CA THR A 65 -10.90 -3.17 -8.59
C THR A 65 -9.81 -4.01 -7.91
N LEU A 66 -9.15 -3.48 -6.87
CA LEU A 66 -8.16 -4.23 -6.09
C LEU A 66 -8.80 -5.27 -5.17
N SER A 67 -10.03 -5.04 -4.72
CA SER A 67 -10.71 -5.89 -3.74
C SER A 67 -11.48 -7.05 -4.36
N ASP A 68 -11.99 -6.92 -5.59
CA ASP A 68 -12.80 -7.96 -6.23
C ASP A 68 -12.01 -9.25 -6.50
N PRO A 69 -10.80 -9.22 -7.11
CA PRO A 69 -10.01 -10.43 -7.34
C PRO A 69 -9.49 -11.06 -6.03
N VAL A 70 -9.28 -10.24 -5.00
CA VAL A 70 -8.76 -10.66 -3.68
C VAL A 70 -9.85 -11.28 -2.80
N VAL A 71 -11.14 -11.11 -3.15
CA VAL A 71 -12.26 -11.69 -2.38
C VAL A 71 -12.78 -12.98 -3.01
N GLU A 72 -12.58 -13.22 -4.31
CA GLU A 72 -13.12 -14.39 -5.01
C GLU A 72 -12.30 -15.69 -4.84
N LYS A 73 -11.00 -15.62 -4.54
CA LYS A 73 -10.17 -16.82 -4.32
C LYS A 73 -10.25 -17.36 -2.88
N LYS A 74 -11.47 -17.53 -2.36
CA LYS A 74 -11.73 -18.25 -1.09
C LYS A 74 -11.73 -19.77 -1.32
N HIS A 75 -10.56 -20.39 -1.45
CA HIS A 75 -10.47 -21.83 -1.27
C HIS A 75 -9.29 -22.15 -0.35
N HIS A 76 -9.63 -22.50 0.90
CA HIS A 76 -8.73 -23.10 1.89
C HIS A 76 -8.11 -24.39 1.36
N CYS A 77 -7.03 -24.29 0.58
CA CYS A 77 -6.18 -25.42 0.25
C CYS A 77 -5.23 -25.67 1.41
N VAL A 78 -5.63 -26.55 2.32
CA VAL A 78 -4.71 -27.19 3.26
C VAL A 78 -4.06 -28.33 2.51
N ASN A 79 -2.75 -28.27 2.28
CA ASN A 79 -2.04 -29.44 1.76
C ASN A 79 -2.09 -30.55 2.82
N ILE A 80 -2.00 -31.82 2.38
CA ILE A 80 -2.06 -33.02 3.23
C ILE A 80 -1.03 -32.98 4.39
N ASN A 81 -0.01 -32.11 4.30
CA ASN A 81 1.05 -31.91 5.28
C ASN A 81 0.76 -30.82 6.34
N GLY A 82 -0.43 -30.21 6.35
CA GLY A 82 -0.82 -29.21 7.36
C GLY A 82 -0.22 -27.81 7.17
N GLU A 83 0.52 -27.57 6.07
CA GLU A 83 1.03 -26.25 5.73
C GLU A 83 -0.06 -25.38 5.09
N ILE A 84 -0.27 -24.20 5.67
CA ILE A 84 -1.20 -23.18 5.14
C ILE A 84 -0.55 -22.54 3.90
N GLN A 85 -0.99 -22.93 2.69
CA GLN A 85 -0.66 -22.16 1.48
C GLN A 85 -1.42 -20.82 1.51
N ARG A 86 -0.68 -19.72 1.37
CA ARG A 86 -1.26 -18.37 1.23
C ARG A 86 -1.79 -18.20 -0.20
N GLN A 87 -3.09 -17.92 -0.31
CA GLN A 87 -3.95 -18.21 -1.46
C GLN A 87 -3.96 -17.20 -2.63
N PHE A 88 -3.08 -16.20 -2.64
CA PHE A 88 -3.21 -15.13 -3.64
C PHE A 88 -2.08 -15.11 -4.66
N ASP A 89 -2.48 -15.13 -5.94
CA ASP A 89 -1.57 -14.98 -7.05
C ASP A 89 -0.99 -13.57 -7.03
N SER A 90 0.30 -13.47 -6.72
CA SER A 90 1.04 -12.21 -6.64
C SER A 90 1.00 -11.40 -7.94
N GLU A 91 0.70 -12.05 -9.08
CA GLU A 91 0.59 -11.40 -10.38
C GLU A 91 -0.72 -10.62 -10.55
N ASP A 92 -1.84 -11.06 -9.97
CA ASP A 92 -3.13 -10.33 -10.04
C ASP A 92 -3.02 -8.95 -9.36
N LEU A 93 -2.47 -8.92 -8.14
CA LEU A 93 -2.25 -7.66 -7.41
C LEU A 93 -1.24 -6.77 -8.14
N LYS A 94 -0.17 -7.35 -8.66
CA LYS A 94 0.86 -6.62 -9.41
C LYS A 94 0.28 -6.00 -10.67
N GLN A 95 -0.57 -6.73 -11.40
CA GLN A 95 -1.25 -6.24 -12.60
C GLN A 95 -2.24 -5.12 -12.25
N ALA A 96 -3.10 -5.31 -11.25
CA ALA A 96 -4.03 -4.28 -10.80
C ALA A 96 -3.30 -3.01 -10.32
N MET A 97 -2.20 -3.17 -9.58
CA MET A 97 -1.39 -2.03 -9.16
C MET A 97 -0.69 -1.34 -10.35
N ARG A 98 -0.23 -2.08 -11.36
CA ARG A 98 0.33 -1.52 -12.59
C ARG A 98 -0.71 -0.70 -13.35
N GLU A 99 -1.95 -1.17 -13.44
CA GLU A 99 -3.04 -0.42 -14.08
C GLU A 99 -3.32 0.91 -13.35
N ILE A 100 -3.37 0.86 -12.01
CA ILE A 100 -3.51 2.06 -11.18
C ILE A 100 -2.36 3.06 -11.44
N ILE A 101 -1.12 2.56 -11.52
CA ILE A 101 0.09 3.37 -11.79
C ILE A 101 0.07 3.94 -13.21
N ARG A 102 -0.34 3.17 -14.22
CA ARG A 102 -0.39 3.61 -15.62
C ARG A 102 -1.47 4.67 -15.86
N SER A 103 -2.55 4.68 -15.07
CA SER A 103 -3.68 5.60 -15.28
C SER A 103 -3.31 7.11 -15.32
N PRO A 104 -2.41 7.64 -14.46
CA PRO A 104 -1.88 9.00 -14.60
C PRO A 104 -0.67 9.13 -15.54
N GLY A 105 -0.28 8.08 -16.26
CA GLY A 105 0.88 8.08 -17.17
C GLY A 105 2.23 7.77 -16.51
N LEU A 106 2.25 7.21 -15.30
CA LEU A 106 3.50 6.78 -14.67
C LEU A 106 3.99 5.45 -15.27
N ARG A 107 5.31 5.28 -15.31
CA ARG A 107 5.94 4.00 -15.68
C ARG A 107 5.69 2.95 -14.60
N GLU A 108 5.59 1.69 -14.97
CA GLU A 108 5.37 0.58 -14.02
C GLU A 108 6.51 0.40 -13.01
N ASP A 109 7.72 0.78 -13.40
CA ASP A 109 8.91 0.76 -12.57
C ASP A 109 9.08 2.03 -11.74
N VAL A 110 8.06 2.89 -11.67
CA VAL A 110 8.08 4.09 -10.84
C VAL A 110 8.36 3.74 -9.39
N LEU A 111 9.23 4.57 -8.81
CA LEU A 111 9.70 4.42 -7.46
C LEU A 111 8.74 5.04 -6.45
N LEU A 112 8.67 4.46 -5.25
CA LEU A 112 7.94 5.05 -4.12
C LEU A 112 8.52 6.42 -3.74
N LYS A 113 9.84 6.59 -3.86
CA LYS A 113 10.50 7.88 -3.70
C LYS A 113 10.04 8.82 -4.82
N ASP A 114 9.38 9.90 -4.44
CA ASP A 114 9.02 10.99 -5.37
C ASP A 114 10.17 12.00 -5.49
N ALA A 115 9.97 13.03 -6.32
CA ALA A 115 10.90 14.15 -6.45
C ALA A 115 11.19 14.79 -5.07
N PRO A 116 12.42 15.28 -4.82
CA PRO A 116 12.78 15.92 -3.56
C PRO A 116 11.86 17.08 -3.15
N GLU A 117 11.27 17.76 -4.14
CA GLU A 117 10.38 18.91 -4.01
C GLU A 117 8.90 18.52 -3.83
N ALA A 118 8.58 17.22 -3.80
CA ALA A 118 7.23 16.75 -3.57
C ALA A 118 6.72 17.18 -2.19
N LYS A 119 5.57 17.88 -2.16
CA LYS A 119 4.95 18.39 -0.93
C LYS A 119 4.50 17.27 0.01
N CYS A 120 3.87 16.23 -0.56
CA CYS A 120 3.37 15.08 0.20
C CYS A 120 4.36 13.90 0.13
N LYS A 121 4.81 13.45 1.29
CA LYS A 121 5.69 12.28 1.45
C LYS A 121 4.86 11.02 1.68
N VAL A 122 5.32 9.88 1.15
CA VAL A 122 4.63 8.59 1.35
C VAL A 122 5.52 7.60 2.07
N PHE A 123 4.93 6.87 3.01
CA PHE A 123 5.55 5.68 3.59
C PHE A 123 4.55 4.53 3.71
N VAL A 124 5.07 3.32 3.72
CA VAL A 124 4.30 2.10 3.92
C VAL A 124 4.95 1.24 5.00
N CYS A 125 4.16 0.66 5.89
CA CYS A 125 4.67 -0.25 6.91
C CYS A 125 4.58 -1.70 6.43
N ALA A 126 5.63 -2.48 6.66
CA ALA A 126 5.66 -3.94 6.45
C ALA A 126 6.52 -4.58 7.54
N THR A 127 6.32 -5.84 7.87
CA THR A 127 7.15 -6.55 8.85
C THR A 127 8.35 -7.18 8.17
N SER A 128 9.55 -6.97 8.71
CA SER A 128 10.76 -7.69 8.26
C SER A 128 10.67 -9.15 8.71
N ARG A 129 10.95 -10.08 7.80
CA ARG A 129 10.96 -11.51 8.11
C ARG A 129 12.12 -11.88 9.04
N GLU A 130 13.25 -11.20 8.91
CA GLU A 130 14.49 -11.50 9.65
C GLU A 130 14.40 -11.06 11.10
N THR A 131 13.74 -9.93 11.36
CA THR A 131 13.73 -9.29 12.68
C THR A 131 12.37 -9.35 13.36
N SER A 132 11.32 -9.74 12.62
CA SER A 132 9.91 -9.65 13.05
C SER A 132 9.48 -8.23 13.49
N ALA A 133 10.28 -7.22 13.17
CA ALA A 133 10.02 -5.82 13.50
C ALA A 133 9.28 -5.13 12.35
N THR A 134 8.45 -4.15 12.68
CA THR A 134 7.87 -3.25 11.70
C THR A 134 8.97 -2.43 11.04
N ALA A 135 8.96 -2.42 9.72
CA ALA A 135 9.85 -1.69 8.87
C ALA A 135 9.07 -0.65 8.08
N ARG A 136 9.48 0.61 8.22
CA ARG A 136 8.94 1.73 7.46
C ARG A 136 9.58 1.77 6.06
N LEU A 137 8.87 1.25 5.07
CA LEU A 137 9.22 1.35 3.65
C LEU A 137 8.96 2.79 3.19
N THR A 138 10.01 3.61 3.13
CA THR A 138 9.87 5.07 2.92
C THR A 138 10.83 5.59 1.86
N TYR A 139 10.70 6.90 1.59
CA TYR A 139 11.65 7.70 0.83
C TYR A 139 13.01 7.92 1.52
N ARG A 140 13.11 7.75 2.85
CA ARG A 140 14.33 7.96 3.65
C ARG A 140 14.47 6.92 4.77
N SER A 141 15.57 6.17 4.75
CA SER A 141 16.00 5.42 5.93
C SER A 141 16.25 6.38 7.11
N PRO A 142 15.68 6.13 8.30
CA PRO A 142 16.05 6.85 9.52
C PRO A 142 17.49 6.57 9.96
N ARG A 143 18.10 5.48 9.46
CA ARG A 143 19.43 5.02 9.85
C ARG A 143 20.35 5.09 8.63
N GLY A 144 21.24 6.07 8.61
CA GLY A 144 22.21 6.35 7.54
C GLY A 144 23.28 5.27 7.30
N ARG A 145 22.96 3.99 7.44
CA ARG A 145 23.81 2.86 7.03
C ARG A 145 22.97 1.88 6.22
N GLY A 146 23.29 1.81 4.93
CA GLY A 146 22.55 1.00 3.96
C GLY A 146 21.45 1.82 3.29
N SER A 147 21.77 2.40 2.13
CA SER A 147 20.72 2.78 1.19
C SER A 147 19.94 1.52 0.87
N VAL A 148 18.76 1.37 1.47
CA VAL A 148 17.83 0.39 0.94
C VAL A 148 17.35 1.00 -0.39
N PRO A 149 17.60 0.35 -1.53
CA PRO A 149 17.32 0.93 -2.84
C PRO A 149 15.88 1.43 -2.87
N SER A 150 15.67 2.58 -3.50
CA SER A 150 14.33 3.06 -3.76
C SER A 150 13.52 1.95 -4.42
N ARG A 151 12.40 1.59 -3.80
CA ARG A 151 11.58 0.42 -4.22
C ARG A 151 10.51 0.85 -5.21
N LYS A 152 10.16 -0.05 -6.13
CA LYS A 152 9.06 0.19 -7.06
C LYS A 152 7.74 0.16 -6.28
N ILE A 153 6.77 0.96 -6.73
CA ILE A 153 5.48 1.06 -6.04
C ILE A 153 4.81 -0.31 -5.88
N TRP A 154 4.78 -1.13 -6.94
CA TRP A 154 4.13 -2.44 -6.91
C TRP A 154 4.83 -3.43 -5.95
N GLU A 155 6.15 -3.32 -5.78
CA GLU A 155 6.92 -4.14 -4.84
C GLU A 155 6.54 -3.82 -3.39
N VAL A 156 6.42 -2.53 -3.07
CA VAL A 156 6.00 -2.04 -1.75
C VAL A 156 4.55 -2.44 -1.46
N SER A 157 3.66 -2.28 -2.44
CA SER A 157 2.24 -2.69 -2.33
C SER A 157 2.05 -4.18 -2.08
N ARG A 158 3.00 -5.02 -2.52
CA ARG A 158 3.01 -6.45 -2.22
C ARG A 158 3.60 -6.75 -0.84
N ALA A 159 4.67 -6.07 -0.45
CA ALA A 159 5.35 -6.27 0.82
C ALA A 159 4.47 -6.06 2.05
N THR A 160 3.51 -5.15 1.94
CA THR A 160 2.57 -4.79 3.01
C THR A 160 1.33 -5.70 3.06
N SER A 161 1.38 -6.93 2.53
CA SER A 161 0.18 -7.76 2.34
C SER A 161 0.31 -9.18 2.88
N SER A 162 -0.59 -9.56 3.79
CA SER A 162 -0.54 -10.88 4.50
C SER A 162 -0.96 -12.03 3.62
N PHE A 163 -1.63 -11.69 2.52
CA PHE A 163 -2.25 -12.59 1.59
C PHE A 163 -1.25 -13.27 0.63
N PHE A 164 -0.01 -12.79 0.53
CA PHE A 164 0.96 -13.25 -0.46
C PHE A 164 2.19 -13.88 0.17
N ASP A 165 2.93 -14.63 -0.65
CA ASP A 165 4.26 -15.10 -0.29
C ASP A 165 5.22 -13.93 -0.02
N PRO A 166 6.13 -14.08 0.96
CA PRO A 166 7.10 -13.05 1.30
C PRO A 166 7.80 -12.51 0.06
N ILE A 167 7.90 -11.19 -0.06
CA ILE A 167 8.65 -10.56 -1.13
C ILE A 167 10.04 -10.19 -0.64
N THR A 168 11.03 -10.57 -1.42
CA THR A 168 12.41 -10.18 -1.21
C THR A 168 12.65 -8.84 -1.89
N LEU A 169 13.11 -7.83 -1.14
CA LEU A 169 13.30 -6.48 -1.63
C LEU A 169 14.73 -5.98 -1.42
N GLY A 170 15.23 -5.26 -2.43
CA GLY A 170 16.52 -4.57 -2.39
C GLY A 170 17.71 -5.48 -2.70
N ILE A 171 18.88 -4.86 -2.85
CA ILE A 171 20.13 -5.54 -3.25
C ILE A 171 20.64 -6.58 -2.24
N TYR A 172 20.22 -6.47 -0.99
CA TYR A 172 20.61 -7.38 0.10
C TYR A 172 19.61 -8.50 0.33
N GLY A 173 18.56 -8.59 -0.49
CA GLY A 173 17.62 -9.70 -0.41
C GLY A 173 16.82 -9.75 0.91
N GLN A 174 16.37 -8.61 1.45
CA GLN A 174 15.57 -8.59 2.68
C GLN A 174 14.13 -9.03 2.41
N GLY A 175 13.65 -10.01 3.16
CA GLY A 175 12.28 -10.53 3.08
C GLY A 175 11.29 -9.72 3.90
N PHE A 176 10.12 -9.42 3.31
CA PHE A 176 9.03 -8.72 3.99
C PHE A 176 7.75 -9.55 3.97
N VAL A 177 7.04 -9.49 5.10
CA VAL A 177 5.71 -10.05 5.32
C VAL A 177 4.81 -8.97 5.94
N ASP A 178 3.51 -9.20 5.97
CA ASP A 178 2.56 -8.19 6.44
C ASP A 178 2.69 -7.81 7.92
N GLY A 179 2.34 -6.55 8.19
CA GLY A 179 2.22 -5.93 9.51
C GLY A 179 1.25 -6.64 10.46
N ALA A 180 0.30 -7.41 9.91
CA ALA A 180 -0.73 -8.16 10.66
C ALA A 180 -0.17 -9.15 11.71
N THR A 181 1.15 -9.33 11.75
CA THR A 181 1.91 -10.17 12.66
C THR A 181 2.29 -9.51 13.99
N GLY A 182 2.02 -8.21 14.22
CA GLY A 182 2.17 -7.69 15.60
C GLY A 182 2.16 -6.18 15.87
N MET A 183 2.32 -5.28 14.89
CA MET A 183 2.39 -3.83 15.15
C MET A 183 1.89 -3.02 13.94
N ASN A 184 0.58 -2.79 13.88
CA ASN A 184 -0.11 -2.23 12.71
C ASN A 184 -0.35 -0.72 12.74
N ASN A 185 0.10 0.00 13.79
CA ASN A 185 -0.21 1.42 13.92
C ASN A 185 0.91 2.28 13.30
N PRO A 186 0.73 2.82 12.08
CA PRO A 186 1.73 3.66 11.43
C PRO A 186 1.96 5.00 12.15
N VAL A 187 1.12 5.37 13.13
CA VAL A 187 1.31 6.57 13.96
C VAL A 187 2.48 6.41 14.94
N CYS A 188 2.83 5.18 15.30
CA CYS A 188 3.90 4.87 16.26
C CYS A 188 5.25 4.61 15.59
N GLU A 189 5.37 4.77 14.26
CA GLU A 189 6.52 4.41 13.40
C GLU A 189 7.10 5.60 12.61
#